data_AF-A0A653VV92-F1
#
_entry.id   AF-A0A653VV92-F1
#
_cell.length_a   1.000
_cell.length_b   1.000
_cell.length_c   1.000
_cell.angle_alpha   90.00
_cell.angle_beta   90.00
_cell.angle_gamma   90.00
#
_symmetry.space_group_name_H-M   'P 1'
#
loop_
_entity.id
_entity.type
_entity.pdbx_description
1 polymer ?
#
loop_
_entity_poly.entity_id
_entity_poly.type
_entity_poly.pdbx_seq_one_letter_code
_entity_poly.pdbx_strand_id
1 'polypeptide(L)'
;MLRGACCGSCRATEARYTARSFLRIGHVPVKYLQGYPVAIQQQVRQLIADDRLGGYLAQRYPGRHDVQSDKALYGYVMALKHEHLKNAPAVDKVLYDNRLDLTHRALGLHTAISRVQGGKLKAKKEIRVASLFRDAAPVFLQMIVVHELAHLKESEHNKAFYKLCEHMLPGYAQIEFDLRMYLTWREMSA
;
A
#
# COMPACT_ATOMS: atom_id res chain seq x y z
N MET A 1 62.25 9.96 33.86
CA MET A 1 61.55 8.79 34.42
C MET A 1 60.05 9.05 34.24
N LEU A 2 59.19 8.26 33.60
CA LEU A 2 59.22 6.93 33.00
C LEU A 2 58.14 6.89 31.87
N ARG A 3 58.43 6.08 30.84
CA ARG A 3 57.58 5.29 29.91
C ARG A 3 56.07 5.25 30.27
N GLY A 4 55.07 5.28 29.38
CA GLY A 4 54.92 4.76 28.01
C GLY A 4 53.84 3.65 27.99
N ALA A 5 52.81 3.74 27.13
CA ALA A 5 52.13 2.63 26.43
C ALA A 5 50.83 3.07 25.72
N CYS A 6 50.57 2.39 24.61
CA CYS A 6 49.57 2.64 23.56
C CYS A 6 48.40 1.64 23.63
N CYS A 7 47.41 1.81 22.73
CA CYS A 7 46.32 0.90 22.32
C CYS A 7 44.99 1.04 23.08
N GLY A 8 43.81 1.14 22.46
CA GLY A 8 43.45 1.13 21.05
C GLY A 8 41.93 1.21 20.83
N SER A 9 41.56 1.71 19.65
CA SER A 9 40.37 1.32 18.86
C SER A 9 38.98 1.36 19.53
N CYS A 10 38.26 2.47 19.36
CA CYS A 10 36.82 2.43 19.14
C CYS A 10 36.58 2.81 17.68
N ARG A 11 36.31 1.79 16.85
CA ARG A 11 36.15 1.91 15.39
C ARG A 11 34.91 2.72 15.04
N ALA A 12 35.08 3.54 14.02
CA ALA A 12 34.05 4.15 13.20
C ALA A 12 32.89 3.18 12.91
N THR A 13 31.68 3.55 13.32
CA THR A 13 30.41 3.10 12.73
C THR A 13 30.08 3.97 11.52
N GLU A 14 31.06 4.13 10.63
CA GLU A 14 30.85 4.67 9.28
C GLU A 14 31.26 3.59 8.28
N ALA A 15 30.47 3.49 7.22
CA ALA A 15 30.72 2.67 6.03
C ALA A 15 30.50 1.15 6.14
N ARG A 16 29.25 0.75 5.91
CA ARG A 16 28.98 -0.31 4.92
C ARG A 16 28.01 0.15 3.82
N TYR A 17 28.24 1.34 3.28
CA TYR A 17 27.74 1.69 1.95
C TYR A 17 28.87 1.45 0.96
N THR A 18 29.01 0.21 0.49
CA THR A 18 30.02 -0.12 -0.54
C THR A 18 29.65 0.55 -1.86
N ALA A 19 30.62 0.84 -2.73
CA ALA A 19 30.40 1.37 -4.08
C ALA A 19 29.43 0.51 -4.95
N ARG A 20 29.17 -0.74 -4.53
CA ARG A 20 28.14 -1.64 -5.09
C ARG A 20 26.71 -1.18 -4.79
N SER A 21 26.49 -0.43 -3.72
CA SER A 21 25.20 0.13 -3.31
C SER A 21 24.83 1.35 -4.15
N PHE A 22 25.80 2.19 -4.54
CA PHE A 22 25.56 3.38 -5.38
C PHE A 22 25.09 3.03 -6.81
N LEU A 23 25.63 1.97 -7.41
CA LEU A 23 25.19 1.48 -8.73
C LEU A 23 23.77 0.86 -8.71
N ARG A 24 23.25 0.46 -7.54
CA ARG A 24 21.88 -0.09 -7.42
C ARG A 24 20.80 0.99 -7.30
N ILE A 25 21.14 2.17 -6.78
CA ILE A 25 20.16 3.25 -6.53
C ILE A 25 19.67 3.91 -7.82
N GLY A 26 20.56 4.12 -8.80
CA GLY A 26 20.22 4.80 -10.06
C GLY A 26 19.15 4.11 -10.90
N HIS A 27 18.82 2.85 -10.56
CA HIS A 27 17.86 2.03 -11.28
C HIS A 27 16.79 1.40 -10.38
N VAL A 28 16.54 1.94 -9.17
CA VAL A 28 15.45 1.40 -8.31
C VAL A 28 14.12 1.55 -9.04
N PRO A 29 13.44 0.46 -9.40
CA PRO A 29 12.20 0.55 -10.16
C PRO A 29 11.08 1.08 -9.25
N VAL A 30 10.67 2.33 -9.46
CA VAL A 30 9.48 2.92 -8.81
C VAL A 30 8.21 2.51 -9.54
N LYS A 31 8.00 1.20 -9.72
CA LYS A 31 6.92 0.65 -10.55
C LYS A 31 5.53 1.13 -10.14
N TYR A 32 5.32 1.38 -8.84
CA TYR A 32 4.06 1.87 -8.29
C TYR A 32 3.83 3.37 -8.50
N LEU A 33 4.84 4.12 -8.94
CA LEU A 33 4.80 5.59 -9.13
C LEU A 33 4.89 6.04 -10.59
N GLN A 34 4.82 5.12 -11.56
CA GLN A 34 4.99 5.43 -12.99
C GLN A 34 4.00 6.47 -13.54
N GLY A 35 2.82 6.61 -12.95
CA GLY A 35 1.80 7.58 -13.32
C GLY A 35 1.96 8.96 -12.68
N TYR A 36 2.96 9.16 -11.81
CA TYR A 36 3.25 10.47 -11.21
C TYR A 36 4.28 11.24 -12.05
N PRO A 37 4.31 12.59 -11.97
CA PRO A 37 5.31 13.39 -12.67
C PRO A 37 6.74 12.92 -12.38
N VAL A 38 7.62 12.99 -13.38
CA VAL A 38 9.03 12.55 -13.26
C VAL A 38 9.74 13.20 -12.08
N ALA A 39 9.47 14.49 -11.82
CA ALA A 39 10.04 15.20 -10.67
C ALA A 39 9.68 14.54 -9.32
N ILE A 40 8.44 14.08 -9.15
CA ILE A 40 8.00 13.36 -7.95
C ILE A 40 8.69 12.00 -7.86
N GLN A 41 8.78 11.28 -8.98
CA GLN A 41 9.51 10.01 -9.04
C GLN A 41 10.98 10.19 -8.64
N GLN A 42 11.63 11.27 -9.08
CA GLN A 42 13.01 11.61 -8.73
C GLN A 42 13.18 11.92 -7.24
N GLN A 43 12.23 12.66 -6.64
CA GLN A 43 12.25 12.93 -5.20
C GLN A 43 12.16 11.64 -4.37
N VAL A 44 11.29 10.71 -4.76
CA VAL A 44 11.20 9.41 -4.08
C VAL A 44 12.47 8.58 -4.29
N ARG A 45 13.05 8.58 -5.51
CA ARG A 45 14.34 7.93 -5.76
C ARG A 45 15.46 8.50 -4.88
N GLN A 46 15.48 9.81 -4.66
CA GLN A 46 16.45 10.44 -3.76
C GLN A 46 16.22 10.01 -2.31
N LEU A 47 14.97 9.98 -1.85
CA LEU A 47 14.63 9.52 -0.49
C LEU A 47 15.06 8.06 -0.26
N ILE A 48 14.97 7.24 -1.30
CA ILE A 48 15.48 5.86 -1.31
C ILE A 48 17.01 5.83 -1.31
N ALA A 49 17.66 6.67 -2.13
CA ALA A 49 19.11 6.80 -2.20
C ALA A 49 19.73 7.12 -0.84
N ASP A 50 19.04 8.00 -0.10
CA ASP A 50 19.45 8.47 1.22
C ASP A 50 19.13 7.48 2.35
N ASP A 51 18.54 6.32 2.06
CA ASP A 51 18.06 5.32 3.05
C ASP A 51 17.03 5.90 4.07
N ARG A 52 16.25 6.89 3.65
CA ARG A 52 15.31 7.62 4.51
C ARG A 52 13.86 7.19 4.35
N LEU A 53 13.53 6.48 3.28
CA LEU A 53 12.14 6.12 2.96
C LEU A 53 11.48 5.26 4.04
N GLY A 54 12.17 4.23 4.54
CA GLY A 54 11.63 3.36 5.58
C GLY A 54 11.34 4.11 6.88
N GLY A 55 12.28 4.96 7.32
CA GLY A 55 12.12 5.80 8.51
C GLY A 55 10.97 6.80 8.37
N TYR A 56 10.84 7.45 7.21
CA TYR A 56 9.73 8.34 6.90
C TYR A 56 8.37 7.63 7.02
N LEU A 57 8.23 6.45 6.41
CA LEU A 57 6.99 5.66 6.45
C LEU A 57 6.66 5.18 7.86
N ALA A 58 7.64 4.66 8.61
CA ALA A 58 7.44 4.18 9.97
C ALA A 58 7.02 5.30 10.93
N GLN A 59 7.57 6.50 10.76
CA GLN A 59 7.20 7.67 11.56
C GLN A 59 5.79 8.17 11.23
N ARG A 60 5.44 8.23 9.93
CA ARG A 60 4.16 8.77 9.47
C ARG A 60 2.99 7.80 9.63
N TYR A 61 3.24 6.50 9.48
CA TYR A 61 2.25 5.44 9.52
C TYR A 61 2.66 4.34 10.51
N PRO A 62 2.68 4.62 11.82
CA PRO A 62 3.07 3.65 12.82
C PRO A 62 1.99 2.58 13.03
N GLY A 63 2.42 1.44 13.55
CA GLY A 63 1.54 0.38 14.04
C GLY A 63 1.00 -0.55 12.96
N ARG A 64 0.17 -1.48 13.42
CA ARG A 64 -0.44 -2.56 12.64
C ARG A 64 -1.86 -2.73 13.14
N HIS A 65 -2.80 -3.00 12.24
CA HIS A 65 -4.20 -3.17 12.62
C HIS A 65 -4.51 -4.59 13.11
N ASP A 66 -5.63 -4.77 13.82
CA ASP A 66 -6.05 -6.09 14.34
C ASP A 66 -6.87 -6.93 13.35
N VAL A 67 -7.13 -6.40 12.15
CA VAL A 67 -7.87 -7.10 11.09
C VAL A 67 -7.02 -8.21 10.46
N GLN A 68 -6.96 -9.37 11.13
CA GLN A 68 -6.01 -10.45 10.82
C GLN A 68 -6.67 -11.73 10.29
N SER A 69 -7.96 -11.73 9.99
CA SER A 69 -8.67 -12.86 9.39
C SER A 69 -9.69 -12.37 8.36
N ASP A 70 -10.13 -13.25 7.47
CA ASP A 70 -11.18 -12.93 6.49
C ASP A 70 -12.49 -12.53 7.18
N LYS A 71 -12.80 -13.14 8.34
CA LYS A 71 -13.94 -12.76 9.17
C LYS A 71 -13.81 -11.33 9.71
N ALA A 72 -12.64 -10.97 10.23
CA ALA A 72 -12.39 -9.61 10.72
C ALA A 72 -12.45 -8.61 9.56
N LEU A 73 -11.87 -8.94 8.40
CA LEU A 73 -11.90 -8.10 7.22
C LEU A 73 -13.32 -7.89 6.70
N TYR A 74 -14.14 -8.94 6.67
CA TYR A 74 -15.54 -8.83 6.31
C TYR A 74 -16.27 -7.84 7.22
N GLY A 75 -16.11 -7.97 8.55
CA GLY A 75 -16.70 -7.04 9.51
C GLY A 75 -16.24 -5.59 9.28
N TYR A 76 -14.95 -5.40 9.06
CA TYR A 76 -14.34 -4.09 8.79
C TYR A 76 -14.91 -3.44 7.52
N VAL A 77 -14.94 -4.18 6.40
CA VAL A 77 -15.50 -3.70 5.13
C VAL A 77 -17.00 -3.39 5.26
N MET A 78 -17.76 -4.25 5.94
CA MET A 78 -19.20 -4.02 6.11
C MET A 78 -19.51 -2.80 6.99
N ALA A 79 -18.67 -2.52 8.00
CA ALA A 79 -18.81 -1.31 8.83
C ALA A 79 -18.61 -0.04 7.99
N LEU A 80 -17.52 0.05 7.22
CA LEU A 80 -17.26 1.20 6.33
C LEU A 80 -18.32 1.33 5.23
N LYS A 81 -18.80 0.22 4.66
CA LYS A 81 -19.91 0.23 3.70
C LYS A 81 -21.18 0.80 4.33
N HIS A 82 -21.52 0.41 5.56
CA HIS A 82 -22.72 0.91 6.25
C HIS A 82 -22.64 2.41 6.56
N GLU A 83 -21.45 2.88 6.93
CA GLU A 83 -21.19 4.28 7.24
C GLU A 83 -21.40 5.17 6.00
N HIS A 84 -20.81 4.80 4.85
CA HIS A 84 -20.74 5.69 3.70
C HIS A 84 -21.63 5.31 2.50
N LEU A 85 -22.01 4.03 2.37
CA LEU A 85 -22.57 3.45 1.15
C LEU A 85 -23.88 2.67 1.40
N LYS A 86 -24.80 3.25 2.18
CA LYS A 86 -26.08 2.62 2.59
C LYS A 86 -26.87 1.97 1.43
N ASN A 87 -26.86 2.59 0.24
CA ASN A 87 -27.60 2.12 -0.94
C ASN A 87 -26.74 1.37 -1.97
N ALA A 88 -25.48 1.05 -1.66
CA ALA A 88 -24.62 0.31 -2.59
C ALA A 88 -24.96 -1.19 -2.63
N PRO A 89 -24.69 -1.87 -3.76
CA PRO A 89 -24.88 -3.32 -3.91
C PRO A 89 -24.33 -4.12 -2.72
N ALA A 90 -25.01 -5.22 -2.40
CA ALA A 90 -24.52 -6.15 -1.38
C ALA A 90 -23.16 -6.74 -1.80
N VAL A 91 -22.32 -7.04 -0.80
CA VAL A 91 -21.02 -7.69 -0.99
C VAL A 91 -21.17 -9.14 -0.56
N ASP A 92 -21.00 -10.06 -1.50
CA ASP A 92 -21.18 -11.50 -1.29
C ASP A 92 -19.98 -12.12 -0.56
N LYS A 93 -18.78 -11.59 -0.78
CA LYS A 93 -17.55 -12.15 -0.24
C LYS A 93 -16.50 -11.08 0.00
N VAL A 94 -15.78 -11.21 1.11
CA VAL A 94 -14.61 -10.41 1.43
C VAL A 94 -13.51 -11.36 1.90
N LEU A 95 -12.30 -11.26 1.35
CA LEU A 95 -11.17 -12.09 1.79
C LEU A 95 -9.82 -11.42 1.54
N TYR A 96 -8.81 -11.90 2.26
CA TYR A 96 -7.43 -11.65 1.88
C TYR A 96 -6.96 -12.63 0.80
N ASP A 97 -6.20 -12.14 -0.18
CA ASP A 97 -5.70 -12.93 -1.30
C ASP A 97 -4.17 -12.85 -1.42
N ASN A 98 -3.50 -14.00 -1.33
CA ASN A 98 -2.03 -14.13 -1.45
C ASN A 98 -1.54 -14.03 -2.89
N ARG A 99 -2.42 -14.17 -3.88
CA ARG A 99 -2.09 -14.19 -5.32
C ARG A 99 -2.39 -12.87 -6.02
N LEU A 100 -2.85 -11.87 -5.26
CA LEU A 100 -3.25 -10.58 -5.80
C LEU A 100 -2.02 -9.79 -6.25
N ASP A 101 -1.93 -9.50 -7.55
CA ASP A 101 -0.85 -8.68 -8.10
C ASP A 101 -1.19 -7.20 -8.01
N LEU A 102 -0.44 -6.45 -7.22
CA LEU A 102 -0.69 -5.03 -6.91
C LEU A 102 -0.09 -4.07 -7.95
N THR A 103 -0.12 -4.39 -9.25
CA THR A 103 0.46 -3.53 -10.28
C THR A 103 -0.23 -2.16 -10.39
N HIS A 104 0.42 -1.21 -11.08
CA HIS A 104 0.05 0.22 -11.16
C HIS A 104 -1.42 0.52 -11.53
N ARG A 105 -2.09 -0.39 -12.26
CA ARG A 105 -3.51 -0.26 -12.66
C ARG A 105 -4.49 -0.95 -11.70
N ALA A 106 -3.97 -1.69 -10.74
CA ALA A 106 -4.68 -2.64 -9.90
C ALA A 106 -4.26 -2.52 -8.44
N LEU A 107 -4.06 -1.28 -7.94
CA LEU A 107 -3.91 -1.08 -6.50
C LEU A 107 -5.08 -1.69 -5.74
N GLY A 108 -6.28 -1.61 -6.34
CA GLY A 108 -7.43 -2.43 -6.03
C GLY A 108 -7.83 -3.35 -7.19
N LEU A 109 -8.21 -4.58 -6.89
CA LEU A 109 -8.38 -5.65 -7.90
C LEU A 109 -9.82 -6.21 -7.87
N HIS A 110 -10.50 -6.01 -9.00
CA HIS A 110 -11.69 -6.67 -9.54
C HIS A 110 -12.85 -6.97 -8.59
N THR A 111 -13.70 -5.97 -8.40
CA THR A 111 -15.04 -6.08 -7.78
C THR A 111 -16.09 -6.82 -8.65
N ALA A 112 -15.67 -7.71 -9.56
CA ALA A 112 -16.60 -8.49 -10.38
C ALA A 112 -15.99 -9.83 -10.82
N ILE A 113 -16.43 -10.92 -10.17
CA ILE A 113 -16.38 -12.25 -10.79
C ILE A 113 -17.81 -12.57 -11.24
N SER A 114 -18.11 -12.31 -12.51
CA SER A 114 -19.32 -12.84 -13.15
C SER A 114 -19.09 -14.32 -13.45
N ARG A 115 -19.65 -15.23 -12.65
CA ARG A 115 -19.72 -16.65 -13.01
C ARG A 115 -21.15 -17.01 -13.44
N VAL A 116 -21.26 -17.61 -14.61
CA VAL A 116 -22.51 -18.19 -15.13
C VAL A 116 -22.66 -19.59 -14.55
N GLN A 117 -23.68 -19.84 -13.73
CA GLN A 117 -24.15 -21.20 -13.44
C GLN A 117 -25.67 -21.24 -13.66
N GLY A 118 -26.12 -22.08 -14.59
CA GLY A 118 -27.54 -22.40 -14.75
C GLY A 118 -28.42 -21.30 -15.36
N GLY A 119 -28.01 -20.68 -16.47
CA GLY A 119 -28.89 -19.85 -17.32
C GLY A 119 -29.28 -18.46 -16.79
N LYS A 120 -28.98 -18.12 -15.52
CA LYS A 120 -29.13 -16.76 -14.97
C LYS A 120 -27.80 -16.24 -14.42
N LEU A 121 -27.28 -15.18 -15.02
CA LEU A 121 -26.16 -14.40 -14.50
C LEU A 121 -26.56 -13.71 -13.19
N LYS A 122 -26.17 -14.27 -12.03
CA LYS A 122 -26.08 -13.48 -10.79
C LYS A 122 -24.63 -13.01 -10.67
N ALA A 123 -24.39 -11.73 -10.95
CA ALA A 123 -23.10 -11.12 -10.69
C ALA A 123 -22.86 -11.13 -9.17
N LYS A 124 -21.81 -11.81 -8.71
CA LYS A 124 -21.38 -11.77 -7.31
C LYS A 124 -20.38 -10.63 -7.13
N LYS A 125 -20.58 -9.82 -6.09
CA LYS A 125 -19.66 -8.75 -5.70
C LYS A 125 -18.71 -9.30 -4.65
N GLU A 126 -17.48 -9.58 -5.07
CA GLU A 126 -16.40 -9.98 -4.17
C GLU A 126 -15.43 -8.81 -3.98
N ILE A 127 -14.97 -8.59 -2.75
CA ILE A 127 -13.88 -7.67 -2.43
C ILE A 127 -12.67 -8.51 -2.02
N ARG A 128 -11.53 -8.26 -2.65
CA ARG A 128 -10.27 -8.96 -2.38
C ARG A 128 -9.21 -7.95 -1.98
N VAL A 129 -8.57 -8.20 -0.84
CA VAL A 129 -7.47 -7.35 -0.35
C VAL A 129 -6.20 -8.19 -0.36
N ALA A 130 -5.09 -7.66 -0.89
CA ALA A 130 -3.83 -8.41 -0.88
C ALA A 130 -3.41 -8.74 0.56
N SER A 131 -2.94 -9.97 0.80
CA SER A 131 -2.55 -10.40 2.16
C SER A 131 -1.44 -9.55 2.80
N LEU A 132 -0.65 -8.81 2.00
CA LEU A 132 0.36 -7.91 2.54
C LEU A 132 -0.23 -6.81 3.43
N PHE A 133 -1.51 -6.46 3.22
CA PHE A 133 -2.14 -5.42 4.01
C PHE A 133 -2.28 -5.84 5.47
N ARG A 134 -2.23 -7.14 5.80
CA ARG A 134 -2.20 -7.63 7.18
C ARG A 134 -1.10 -6.99 8.03
N ASP A 135 0.02 -6.64 7.40
CA ASP A 135 1.18 -6.05 8.06
C ASP A 135 1.33 -4.55 7.78
N ALA A 136 0.36 -3.97 7.07
CA ALA A 136 0.34 -2.54 6.80
C ALA A 136 -0.26 -1.76 7.97
N ALA A 137 0.04 -0.46 8.02
CA ALA A 137 -0.57 0.44 8.96
C ALA A 137 -2.11 0.48 8.78
N PRO A 138 -2.88 0.76 9.85
CA PRO A 138 -4.35 0.81 9.78
C PRO A 138 -4.89 1.71 8.65
N VAL A 139 -4.22 2.85 8.41
CA VAL A 139 -4.63 3.83 7.39
C VAL A 139 -4.50 3.26 5.97
N PHE A 140 -3.52 2.39 5.71
CA PHE A 140 -3.37 1.74 4.41
C PHE A 140 -4.43 0.67 4.17
N LEU A 141 -4.81 -0.09 5.20
CA LEU A 141 -5.96 -1.00 5.10
C LEU A 141 -7.25 -0.22 4.84
N GLN A 142 -7.48 0.88 5.55
CA GLN A 142 -8.67 1.71 5.35
C GLN A 142 -8.73 2.24 3.92
N MET A 143 -7.62 2.78 3.42
CA MET A 143 -7.55 3.34 2.08
C MET A 143 -7.87 2.30 1.01
N ILE A 144 -7.27 1.10 1.09
CA ILE A 144 -7.57 0.07 0.08
C ILE A 144 -9.01 -0.42 0.16
N VAL A 145 -9.58 -0.54 1.37
CA VAL A 145 -11.00 -0.92 1.52
C VAL A 145 -11.92 0.16 0.95
N VAL A 146 -11.62 1.44 1.19
CA VAL A 146 -12.35 2.58 0.61
C VAL A 146 -12.30 2.53 -0.92
N HIS A 147 -11.14 2.25 -1.51
CA HIS A 147 -10.96 2.08 -2.95
C HIS A 147 -11.89 0.99 -3.51
N GLU A 148 -11.88 -0.20 -2.90
CA GLU A 148 -12.71 -1.32 -3.33
C GLU A 148 -14.21 -1.06 -3.16
N LEU A 149 -14.59 -0.37 -2.09
CA LEU A 149 -15.96 0.02 -1.84
C LEU A 149 -16.45 1.06 -2.86
N ALA A 150 -15.60 2.00 -3.28
CA ALA A 150 -15.92 2.96 -4.32
C ALA A 150 -16.26 2.26 -5.65
N HIS A 151 -15.59 1.14 -5.96
CA HIS A 151 -15.89 0.33 -7.14
C HIS A 151 -17.26 -0.36 -7.14
N LEU A 152 -17.98 -0.37 -6.02
CA LEU A 152 -19.38 -0.79 -6.01
C LEU A 152 -20.31 0.20 -6.73
N LYS A 153 -19.89 1.46 -6.88
CA LYS A 153 -20.65 2.53 -7.53
C LYS A 153 -19.96 3.06 -8.79
N GLU A 154 -18.64 3.11 -8.80
CA GLU A 154 -17.83 3.73 -9.86
C GLU A 154 -16.81 2.73 -10.42
N SER A 155 -17.02 2.23 -11.64
CA SER A 155 -16.16 1.19 -12.22
C SER A 155 -14.78 1.69 -12.68
N GLU A 156 -14.69 2.98 -13.03
CA GLU A 156 -13.46 3.60 -13.55
C GLU A 156 -12.89 4.59 -12.56
N HIS A 157 -11.55 4.72 -12.50
CA HIS A 157 -10.84 5.70 -11.69
C HIS A 157 -10.94 7.13 -12.27
N ASN A 158 -12.17 7.63 -12.41
CA ASN A 158 -12.47 8.97 -12.91
C ASN A 158 -12.70 9.97 -11.76
N LYS A 159 -13.06 11.21 -12.07
CA LYS A 159 -13.30 12.27 -11.06
C LYS A 159 -14.37 11.88 -10.03
N ALA A 160 -15.41 11.14 -10.42
CA ALA A 160 -16.46 10.70 -9.50
C ALA A 160 -15.95 9.64 -8.52
N PHE A 161 -15.14 8.69 -8.99
CA PHE A 161 -14.45 7.72 -8.15
C PHE A 161 -13.60 8.39 -7.08
N TYR A 162 -12.68 9.28 -7.48
CA TYR A 162 -11.81 9.95 -6.51
C TYR A 162 -12.57 10.85 -5.54
N LYS A 163 -13.64 11.51 -6.00
CA LYS A 163 -14.53 12.29 -5.13
C LYS A 163 -15.24 11.40 -4.10
N LEU A 164 -15.66 10.20 -4.50
CA LEU A 164 -16.28 9.24 -3.59
C LEU A 164 -15.26 8.72 -2.58
N CYS A 165 -14.04 8.38 -3.00
CA CYS A 165 -12.97 7.97 -2.10
C CYS A 165 -12.63 9.08 -1.08
N GLU A 166 -12.48 10.32 -1.53
CA GLU A 166 -12.19 11.47 -0.66
C GLU A 166 -13.32 11.73 0.35
N HIS A 167 -14.58 11.49 -0.04
CA HIS A 167 -15.72 11.59 0.87
C HIS A 167 -15.69 10.52 1.98
N MET A 168 -15.25 9.29 1.66
CA MET A 168 -15.14 8.19 2.63
C MET A 168 -13.86 8.26 3.48
N LEU A 169 -12.78 8.83 2.93
CA LEU A 169 -11.50 8.97 3.58
C LEU A 169 -10.86 10.31 3.19
N PRO A 170 -10.99 11.36 4.02
CA PRO A 170 -10.33 12.64 3.78
C PRO A 170 -8.81 12.46 3.64
N GLY A 171 -8.21 13.07 2.62
CA GLY A 171 -6.80 12.90 2.28
C GLY A 171 -6.49 11.60 1.53
N TYR A 172 -7.49 10.93 0.97
CA TYR A 172 -7.36 9.66 0.23
C TYR A 172 -6.22 9.70 -0.79
N ALA A 173 -6.13 10.77 -1.59
CA ALA A 173 -5.12 10.89 -2.64
C ALA A 173 -3.67 10.86 -2.09
N GLN A 174 -3.44 11.51 -0.95
CA GLN A 174 -2.13 11.51 -0.30
C GLN A 174 -1.83 10.13 0.30
N ILE A 175 -2.82 9.50 0.92
CA ILE A 175 -2.66 8.16 1.50
C ILE A 175 -2.42 7.10 0.40
N GLU A 176 -3.07 7.22 -0.75
CA GLU A 176 -2.83 6.36 -1.91
C GLU A 176 -1.39 6.53 -2.42
N PHE A 177 -0.92 7.77 -2.54
CA PHE A 177 0.47 8.05 -2.91
C PHE A 177 1.46 7.45 -1.89
N ASP A 178 1.21 7.66 -0.60
CA ASP A 178 2.05 7.12 0.47
C ASP A 178 2.00 5.58 0.51
N LEU A 179 0.87 4.95 0.17
CA LEU A 179 0.81 3.49 -0.02
C LEU A 179 1.74 3.05 -1.16
N ARG A 180 1.71 3.75 -2.31
CA ARG A 180 2.58 3.40 -3.44
C ARG A 180 4.05 3.49 -3.05
N MET A 181 4.43 4.47 -2.23
CA MET A 181 5.77 4.56 -1.63
C MET A 181 6.06 3.37 -0.70
N TYR A 182 5.11 2.98 0.15
CA TYR A 182 5.22 1.81 1.02
C TYR A 182 5.41 0.51 0.23
N LEU A 183 4.67 0.30 -0.86
CA LEU A 183 4.83 -0.86 -1.73
C LEU A 183 6.21 -0.90 -2.40
N THR A 184 6.72 0.25 -2.87
CA THR A 184 8.09 0.36 -3.38
C THR A 184 9.11 -0.03 -2.30
N TRP A 185 9.00 0.51 -1.09
CA TRP A 185 9.91 0.20 0.01
C TRP A 185 9.88 -1.29 0.39
N ARG A 186 8.69 -1.88 0.45
CA ARG A 186 8.50 -3.30 0.76
C ARG A 186 9.09 -4.23 -0.28
N GLU A 187 8.96 -3.92 -1.56
CA GLU A 187 9.58 -4.72 -2.63
C GLU A 187 11.10 -4.69 -2.58
N MET A 188 11.69 -3.55 -2.19
CA MET A 188 13.14 -3.43 -2.02
C MET A 188 13.68 -4.16 -0.79
N SER A 189 12.83 -4.35 0.23
CA SER A 189 13.19 -4.95 1.52
C SER A 189 12.88 -6.45 1.59
N ALA A 190 12.18 -6.99 0.59
CA ALA A 190 11.84 -8.41 0.45
C ALA A 190 12.99 -9.20 -0.21
#